data_AF-A0A3R7LM36-F1
#
_entry.id   AF-A0A3R7LM36-F1
#
_cell.length_a   1.000
_cell.length_b   1.000
_cell.length_c   1.000
_cell.angle_alpha   90.00
_cell.angle_beta   90.00
_cell.angle_gamma   90.00
#
_symmetry.space_group_name_H-M   'P 1'
#
loop_
_entity.id
_entity.type
_entity.pdbx_description
1 polymer ?
#
loop_
_entity_poly.entity_id
_entity_poly.type
_entity_poly.pdbx_seq_one_letter_code
_entity_poly.pdbx_strand_id
1 'polypeptide(L)'
;MHADSDEEAAAACTAVEWRASPGATTAHLSSTALGGIATKLRELQRELVSFDEHVPEIVTFRVDGKLFSVHRELLRNDPQSVLFLMTASRFRHNRDGRRVGDVIEIPGRDATLFGMLMNLLRGYRNPIPEDYREVCSAEARFYGLEHSWESRYPVAAAGPFRPLTCSDRLFSDVVCAAASPFYSSGLHFITFAVTRCETLAVGVVAEGARLNWIDSIGRCEGLALYWNDGRVAHNFRGLCTEKSGCAFTAHAVVKVYLDCEENIVRWSLAGGQSVAVVRLPPETSFAFAAVLVRSSEVQILRSE
;
A
#
# COMPACT_ATOMS: atom_id res chain seq x y z
N MET A 1 -3.85 40.70 51.83
CA MET A 1 -4.97 41.34 51.11
C MET A 1 -4.43 41.88 49.80
N HIS A 2 -5.19 41.63 48.75
CA HIS A 2 -5.04 42.01 47.34
C HIS A 2 -4.03 41.24 46.47
N ALA A 3 -4.67 40.52 45.55
CA ALA A 3 -4.18 39.73 44.44
C ALA A 3 -4.13 40.57 43.16
N ASP A 4 -3.49 39.99 42.14
CA ASP A 4 -3.70 40.10 40.66
C ASP A 4 -2.34 39.69 40.06
N SER A 5 -2.06 38.47 39.59
CA SER A 5 -2.74 37.52 38.67
C SER A 5 -2.92 38.09 37.26
N ASP A 6 -1.88 37.92 36.42
CA ASP A 6 -1.98 38.08 34.97
C ASP A 6 -1.85 36.72 34.26
N GLU A 7 -2.67 36.61 33.23
CA GLU A 7 -3.45 35.44 32.85
C GLU A 7 -2.89 34.78 31.60
N GLU A 8 -2.82 33.46 31.66
CA GLU A 8 -2.38 32.52 30.63
C GLU A 8 -3.45 32.46 29.51
N ALA A 9 -3.12 33.02 28.34
CA ALA A 9 -4.00 32.98 27.16
C ALA A 9 -3.98 31.59 26.51
N ALA A 10 -4.69 30.63 27.11
CA ALA A 10 -5.09 29.40 26.46
C ALA A 10 -6.27 29.70 25.51
N ALA A 11 -6.09 29.46 24.22
CA ALA A 11 -7.15 29.53 23.23
C ALA A 11 -8.23 28.47 23.54
N ALA A 12 -9.31 28.89 24.20
CA ALA A 12 -10.50 28.09 24.39
C ALA A 12 -11.21 27.92 23.03
N CYS A 13 -11.05 26.75 22.40
CA CYS A 13 -11.97 26.30 21.37
C CYS A 13 -13.32 26.07 22.04
N THR A 14 -14.27 26.97 21.81
CA THR A 14 -15.68 26.77 22.18
C THR A 14 -16.22 25.56 21.42
N ALA A 15 -16.34 24.44 22.13
CA ALA A 15 -17.14 23.32 21.67
C ALA A 15 -18.60 23.78 21.63
N VAL A 16 -19.07 24.15 20.44
CA VAL A 16 -20.51 24.28 20.18
C VAL A 16 -21.13 22.93 20.47
N GLU A 17 -21.94 22.85 21.52
CA GLU A 17 -22.79 21.70 21.82
C GLU A 17 -23.65 21.39 20.58
N TRP A 18 -23.26 20.39 19.81
CA TRP A 18 -24.13 19.78 18.82
C TRP A 18 -25.24 19.05 19.57
N ARG A 19 -26.36 19.74 19.79
CA ARG A 19 -27.61 19.09 20.14
C ARG A 19 -27.96 18.14 19.00
N ALA A 20 -27.92 16.84 19.30
CA ALA A 20 -28.42 15.81 18.41
C ALA A 20 -29.91 16.09 18.14
N SER A 21 -30.25 16.48 16.91
CA SER A 21 -31.63 16.47 16.44
C SER A 21 -32.13 15.03 16.36
N PRO A 22 -33.24 14.67 17.03
CA PRO A 22 -33.87 13.38 16.86
C PRO A 22 -34.66 13.38 15.56
N GLY A 23 -34.32 12.48 14.64
CA GLY A 23 -35.10 12.22 13.42
C GLY A 23 -34.30 12.37 12.12
N ALA A 24 -33.29 11.51 11.92
CA ALA A 24 -32.78 11.27 10.57
C ALA A 24 -33.77 10.35 9.85
N THR A 25 -34.82 10.94 9.28
CA THR A 25 -35.61 10.30 8.24
C THR A 25 -34.67 10.07 7.06
N THR A 26 -34.33 8.82 6.76
CA THR A 26 -33.63 8.44 5.53
C THR A 26 -34.51 8.81 4.34
N ALA A 27 -34.38 10.03 3.85
CA ALA A 27 -34.95 10.44 2.58
C ALA A 27 -34.26 9.61 1.49
N HIS A 28 -34.98 8.64 0.93
CA HIS A 28 -34.56 7.91 -0.25
C HIS A 28 -34.37 8.92 -1.40
N LEU A 29 -33.12 9.29 -1.66
CA LEU A 29 -32.75 10.07 -2.84
C LEU A 29 -33.17 9.26 -4.08
N SER A 30 -33.97 9.87 -4.94
CA SER A 30 -34.39 9.25 -6.19
C SER A 30 -33.17 9.04 -7.12
N SER A 31 -33.19 7.96 -7.90
CA SER A 31 -32.13 7.61 -8.86
C SER A 31 -31.74 8.78 -9.79
N THR A 32 -32.73 9.60 -10.17
CA THR A 32 -32.52 10.80 -11.00
C THR A 32 -31.71 11.90 -10.30
N ALA A 33 -31.92 12.10 -9.00
CA ALA A 33 -31.16 13.08 -8.20
C ALA A 33 -29.69 12.64 -8.01
N LEU A 34 -29.47 11.34 -7.79
CA LEU A 34 -28.13 10.75 -7.72
C LEU A 34 -27.39 10.88 -9.06
N GLY A 35 -28.07 10.68 -10.19
CA GLY A 35 -27.50 10.87 -11.52
C GLY A 35 -27.07 12.31 -11.81
N GLY A 36 -27.86 13.30 -11.37
CA GLY A 36 -27.51 14.73 -11.47
C GLY A 36 -26.27 15.08 -10.66
N ILE A 37 -26.18 14.60 -9.42
CA ILE A 37 -25.02 14.81 -8.53
C ILE A 37 -23.76 14.18 -9.13
N ALA A 38 -23.83 12.94 -9.61
CA ALA A 38 -22.70 12.24 -10.22
C ALA A 38 -22.17 12.97 -11.47
N THR A 39 -23.05 13.58 -12.25
CA THR A 39 -22.66 14.35 -13.45
C THR A 39 -21.93 15.64 -13.07
N LYS A 40 -22.47 16.39 -12.10
CA LYS A 40 -21.84 17.61 -11.59
C LYS A 40 -20.47 17.34 -10.96
N LEU A 41 -20.33 16.23 -10.22
CA LEU A 41 -19.05 15.81 -9.65
C LEU A 41 -18.00 15.50 -10.73
N ARG A 42 -18.39 14.83 -11.83
CA ARG A 42 -17.49 14.56 -12.96
C ARG A 42 -17.05 15.83 -13.69
N GLU A 43 -17.94 16.82 -13.81
CA GLU A 43 -17.59 18.12 -14.40
C GLU A 43 -16.59 18.88 -13.52
N LEU A 44 -16.87 18.99 -12.22
CA LEU A 44 -15.95 19.63 -11.27
C LEU A 44 -14.60 18.91 -11.22
N GLN A 45 -14.60 17.58 -11.24
CA GLN A 45 -13.37 16.80 -11.31
C GLN A 45 -12.58 17.14 -12.57
N ARG A 46 -13.24 17.25 -13.73
CA ARG A 46 -12.58 17.59 -15.01
C ARG A 46 -11.95 18.98 -14.97
N GLU A 47 -12.62 19.95 -14.37
CA GLU A 47 -12.09 21.30 -14.19
C GLU A 47 -10.85 21.28 -13.27
N LEU A 48 -10.93 20.61 -12.13
CA LEU A 48 -9.84 20.52 -11.14
C LEU A 48 -8.56 19.85 -11.69
N VAL A 49 -8.68 18.93 -12.65
CA VAL A 49 -7.53 18.22 -13.26
C VAL A 49 -7.05 18.83 -14.58
N SER A 50 -7.59 20.00 -14.94
CA SER A 50 -7.20 20.75 -16.14
C SER A 50 -6.22 21.88 -15.80
N PHE A 51 -5.32 22.16 -16.72
CA PHE A 51 -4.51 23.37 -16.65
C PHE A 51 -5.26 24.55 -17.28
N ASP A 52 -5.01 25.73 -16.74
CA ASP A 52 -5.42 26.99 -17.35
C ASP A 52 -4.75 27.17 -18.73
N GLU A 53 -5.39 27.89 -19.65
CA GLU A 53 -4.88 28.20 -20.99
C GLU A 53 -3.50 28.88 -20.95
N HIS A 54 -3.19 29.58 -19.85
CA HIS A 54 -1.92 30.28 -19.63
C HIS A 54 -0.73 29.36 -19.35
N VAL A 55 -0.96 28.07 -19.06
CA VAL A 55 0.13 27.09 -18.89
C VAL A 55 0.65 26.70 -20.27
N PRO A 56 1.94 26.90 -20.59
CA PRO A 56 2.49 26.56 -21.90
C PRO A 56 2.39 25.06 -22.18
N GLU A 57 2.34 24.69 -23.46
CA GLU A 57 2.28 23.29 -23.87
C GLU A 57 3.48 22.47 -23.36
N ILE A 58 4.66 23.08 -23.36
CA ILE A 58 5.90 22.49 -22.84
C ILE A 58 6.28 23.24 -21.56
N VAL A 59 6.47 22.49 -20.48
CA VAL A 59 6.91 22.99 -19.18
C VAL A 59 8.32 22.48 -18.93
N THR A 60 9.21 23.37 -18.47
CA THR A 60 10.60 23.02 -18.19
C THR A 60 10.89 23.09 -16.70
N PHE A 61 11.46 22.02 -16.16
CA PHE A 61 11.93 21.92 -14.79
C PHE A 61 13.45 21.96 -14.75
N ARG A 62 14.02 22.62 -13.74
CA ARG A 62 15.44 22.55 -13.43
C ARG A 62 15.62 21.75 -12.13
N VAL A 63 16.35 20.64 -12.22
CA VAL A 63 16.60 19.72 -11.12
C VAL A 63 18.09 19.42 -11.11
N ASP A 64 18.78 19.71 -10.00
CA ASP A 64 20.25 19.58 -9.89
C ASP A 64 21.02 20.20 -11.07
N GLY A 65 20.59 21.40 -11.49
CA GLY A 65 21.16 22.10 -12.65
C GLY A 65 20.83 21.53 -14.03
N LYS A 66 20.19 20.35 -14.11
CA LYS A 66 19.74 19.74 -15.38
C LYS A 66 18.33 20.21 -15.75
N LEU A 67 18.09 20.39 -17.05
CA LEU A 67 16.79 20.80 -17.59
C LEU A 67 15.99 19.60 -18.07
N PHE A 68 14.73 19.55 -17.68
CA PHE A 68 13.75 18.54 -18.10
C PHE A 68 12.53 19.23 -18.69
N SER A 69 12.33 19.07 -20.00
CA SER A 69 11.15 19.59 -20.68
C SER A 69 10.14 18.48 -20.90
N VAL A 70 8.88 18.73 -20.54
CA VAL A 70 7.77 17.78 -20.66
C VAL A 70 6.53 18.48 -21.19
N HIS A 71 5.67 17.74 -21.89
CA HIS A 71 4.35 18.26 -22.24
C HIS A 71 3.51 18.42 -20.96
N ARG A 72 2.76 19.51 -20.84
CA ARG A 72 1.87 19.75 -19.70
C ARG A 72 0.88 18.62 -19.48
N GLU A 73 0.43 17.97 -20.56
CA GLU A 73 -0.48 16.82 -20.49
C GLU A 73 0.10 15.65 -19.67
N LEU A 74 1.44 15.48 -19.66
CA LEU A 74 2.10 14.46 -18.86
C LEU A 74 1.82 14.63 -17.35
N LEU A 75 1.77 15.88 -16.88
CA LEU A 75 1.57 16.19 -15.47
C LEU A 75 0.13 15.93 -15.01
N ARG A 76 -0.81 15.84 -15.96
CA ARG A 76 -2.22 15.51 -15.67
C ARG A 76 -2.43 14.04 -15.35
N ASN A 77 -1.42 13.19 -15.57
CA ASN A 77 -1.46 11.80 -15.13
C ASN A 77 -1.47 11.68 -13.60
N ASP A 78 -1.00 12.72 -12.89
CA ASP A 78 -1.11 12.82 -11.43
C ASP A 78 -1.44 14.26 -11.00
N PRO A 79 -2.71 14.69 -11.11
CA PRO A 79 -3.11 16.10 -10.88
C PRO A 79 -2.92 16.60 -9.44
N GLN A 80 -2.77 15.69 -8.49
CA GLN A 80 -2.47 16.01 -7.08
C GLN A 80 -0.96 16.17 -6.82
N SER A 81 -0.12 15.85 -7.79
CA SER A 81 1.33 15.93 -7.65
C SER A 81 1.82 17.35 -7.44
N VAL A 82 2.94 17.46 -6.71
CA VAL A 82 3.67 18.71 -6.53
C VAL A 82 4.03 19.32 -7.89
N LEU A 83 4.34 18.49 -8.89
CA LEU A 83 4.69 18.96 -10.23
C LEU A 83 3.52 19.64 -10.95
N PHE A 84 2.31 19.07 -10.85
CA PHE A 84 1.10 19.69 -11.37
C PHE A 84 0.82 21.02 -10.64
N LEU A 85 0.87 21.01 -9.31
CA LEU A 85 0.57 22.18 -8.49
C LEU A 85 1.58 23.32 -8.68
N MET A 86 2.87 23.01 -8.75
CA MET A 86 3.93 23.99 -9.03
C MET A 86 3.72 24.62 -10.41
N THR A 87 3.39 23.82 -11.43
CA THR A 87 3.10 24.30 -12.78
C THR A 87 1.88 25.22 -12.78
N ALA A 88 0.77 24.79 -12.20
CA ALA A 88 -0.46 25.58 -12.13
C ALA A 88 -0.21 26.90 -11.38
N SER A 89 0.49 26.86 -10.25
CA SER A 89 0.79 28.06 -9.43
C SER A 89 1.72 29.04 -10.16
N ARG A 90 2.76 28.52 -10.81
CA ARG A 90 3.76 29.29 -11.57
C ARG A 90 3.11 30.17 -12.62
N PHE A 91 2.21 29.59 -13.42
CA PHE A 91 1.61 30.26 -14.57
C PHE A 91 0.29 30.96 -14.22
N ARG A 92 -0.34 30.67 -13.07
CA ARG A 92 -1.49 31.43 -12.56
C ARG A 92 -1.15 32.90 -12.29
N HIS A 93 0.07 33.19 -11.85
CA HIS A 93 0.53 34.55 -11.53
C HIS A 93 1.02 35.34 -12.76
N ASN A 94 1.00 34.75 -13.95
CA ASN A 94 1.40 35.43 -15.19
C ASN A 94 0.32 36.41 -15.71
N ARG A 95 -0.79 36.58 -14.98
CA ARG A 95 -1.83 37.60 -15.23
C ARG A 95 -1.31 39.03 -15.17
N ASP A 96 -0.24 39.29 -14.41
CA ASP A 96 0.22 40.65 -14.12
C ASP A 96 1.35 41.15 -15.05
N GLY A 97 1.58 40.48 -16.20
CA GLY A 97 2.53 40.94 -17.22
C GLY A 97 4.01 40.86 -16.83
N ARG A 98 4.34 40.38 -15.61
CA ARG A 98 5.72 40.02 -15.24
C ARG A 98 6.07 38.69 -15.89
N ARG A 99 6.97 38.71 -16.88
CA ARG A 99 7.60 37.51 -17.44
C ARG A 99 8.28 36.74 -16.32
N VAL A 100 7.58 35.79 -15.74
CA VAL A 100 8.16 34.85 -14.82
C VAL A 100 8.89 33.80 -15.66
N GLY A 101 10.20 33.65 -15.46
CA GLY A 101 11.03 32.78 -16.29
C GLY A 101 10.42 31.39 -16.51
N ASP A 102 10.53 30.89 -17.74
CA ASP A 102 9.82 29.69 -18.24
C ASP A 102 10.26 28.36 -17.59
N VAL A 103 11.15 28.44 -16.60
CA VAL A 103 11.74 27.29 -15.91
C VAL A 103 11.27 27.27 -14.46
N ILE A 104 10.87 26.09 -14.01
CA ILE A 104 10.46 25.79 -12.63
C ILE A 104 11.65 25.16 -11.91
N GLU A 105 12.16 25.81 -10.87
CA GLU A 105 13.27 25.30 -10.05
C GLU A 105 12.80 24.26 -9.03
N ILE A 106 13.52 23.14 -8.93
CA ILE A 106 13.32 22.13 -7.89
C ILE A 106 14.67 21.90 -7.17
N PRO A 107 14.92 22.63 -6.06
CA PRO A 107 16.20 22.57 -5.36
C PRO A 107 16.35 21.28 -4.54
N GLY A 108 17.60 20.80 -4.42
CA GLY A 108 17.96 19.73 -3.47
C GLY A 108 17.43 18.34 -3.84
N ARG A 109 17.19 18.09 -5.13
CA ARG A 109 16.68 16.81 -5.65
C ARG A 109 17.61 16.22 -6.67
N ASP A 110 17.59 14.90 -6.80
CA ASP A 110 18.46 14.17 -7.71
C ASP A 110 17.85 14.14 -9.12
N ALA A 111 18.57 14.68 -10.11
CA ALA A 111 18.09 14.74 -11.48
C ALA A 111 17.93 13.36 -12.14
N THR A 112 18.70 12.36 -11.71
CA THR A 112 18.63 10.99 -12.25
C THR A 112 17.33 10.32 -11.80
N LEU A 113 17.02 10.39 -10.50
CA LEU A 113 15.76 9.88 -9.95
C LEU A 113 14.56 10.62 -10.55
N PHE A 114 14.65 11.94 -10.70
CA PHE A 114 13.62 12.74 -11.36
C PHE A 114 13.36 12.27 -12.79
N GLY A 115 14.40 12.02 -13.57
CA GLY A 115 14.29 11.48 -14.93
C GLY A 115 13.58 10.13 -14.98
N MET A 116 13.86 9.24 -14.03
CA MET A 116 13.18 7.94 -13.89
C MET A 116 11.70 8.12 -13.55
N LEU A 117 11.34 9.06 -12.66
CA LEU A 117 9.94 9.37 -12.35
C LEU A 117 9.20 10.03 -13.53
N MET A 118 9.90 10.78 -14.39
CA MET A 118 9.30 11.27 -15.63
C MET A 118 8.98 10.12 -16.60
N ASN A 119 9.83 9.10 -16.67
CA ASN A 119 9.55 7.89 -17.45
C ASN A 119 8.36 7.10 -16.91
N LEU A 120 8.19 7.10 -15.57
CA LEU A 120 7.01 6.54 -14.91
C LEU A 120 5.75 7.26 -15.39
N LEU A 121 5.72 8.59 -15.34
CA LEU A 121 4.58 9.37 -15.82
C LEU A 121 4.32 9.21 -17.32
N ARG A 122 5.36 8.96 -18.12
CA ARG A 122 5.21 8.67 -19.57
C ARG A 122 4.58 7.32 -19.86
N GLY A 123 4.42 6.47 -18.84
CA GLY A 123 3.80 5.15 -18.98
C GLY A 123 4.72 4.09 -19.61
N TYR A 124 6.04 4.28 -19.60
CA TYR A 124 6.98 3.28 -20.11
C TYR A 124 6.84 1.94 -19.36
N ARG A 125 7.09 0.83 -20.06
CA ARG A 125 6.91 -0.55 -19.52
C ARG A 125 7.74 -0.81 -18.27
N ASN A 126 9.04 -0.48 -18.33
CA ASN A 126 9.97 -0.61 -17.22
C ASN A 126 10.66 0.75 -16.98
N PRO A 127 9.97 1.72 -16.35
CA PRO A 127 10.47 3.08 -16.25
C PRO A 127 11.64 3.23 -15.27
N ILE A 128 11.72 2.32 -14.28
CA ILE A 128 12.69 2.36 -13.19
C ILE A 128 13.34 0.97 -13.05
N PRO A 129 14.69 0.88 -13.10
CA PRO A 129 15.43 -0.34 -12.80
C PRO A 129 15.20 -0.80 -11.36
N GLU A 130 15.36 -2.10 -11.10
CA GLU A 130 15.08 -2.69 -9.79
C GLU A 130 15.91 -2.08 -8.65
N ASP A 131 17.21 -1.89 -8.87
CA ASP A 131 18.15 -1.31 -7.89
C ASP A 131 17.78 0.12 -7.46
N TYR A 132 16.99 0.83 -8.26
CA TYR A 132 16.58 2.21 -8.00
C TYR A 132 15.15 2.31 -7.44
N ARG A 133 14.41 1.20 -7.29
CA ARG A 133 12.99 1.25 -6.91
C ARG A 133 12.76 1.85 -5.52
N GLU A 134 13.58 1.50 -4.53
CA GLU A 134 13.40 2.00 -3.17
C GLU A 134 13.66 3.51 -3.09
N VAL A 135 14.76 3.96 -3.69
CA VAL A 135 15.14 5.38 -3.71
C VAL A 135 14.15 6.20 -4.54
N CYS A 136 13.69 5.68 -5.68
CA CYS A 136 12.65 6.32 -6.49
C CYS A 136 11.27 6.31 -5.80
N SER A 137 10.98 5.34 -4.92
CA SER A 137 9.73 5.34 -4.15
C SER A 137 9.70 6.50 -3.16
N ALA A 138 10.82 6.73 -2.45
CA ALA A 138 10.97 7.88 -1.56
C ALA A 138 10.86 9.20 -2.33
N GLU A 139 11.49 9.27 -3.51
CA GLU A 139 11.44 10.44 -4.37
C GLU A 139 10.03 10.68 -4.95
N ALA A 140 9.30 9.63 -5.31
CA ALA A 140 7.91 9.72 -5.79
C ALA A 140 6.98 10.33 -4.74
N ARG A 141 7.16 9.99 -3.46
CA ARG A 141 6.41 10.59 -2.34
C ARG A 141 6.69 12.08 -2.20
N PHE A 142 7.94 12.50 -2.38
CA PHE A 142 8.25 13.93 -2.36
C PHE A 142 7.48 14.69 -3.44
N TYR A 143 7.38 14.13 -4.63
CA TYR A 143 6.66 14.75 -5.74
C TYR A 143 5.13 14.56 -5.69
N GLY A 144 4.59 13.84 -4.72
CA GLY A 144 3.16 13.53 -4.67
C GLY A 144 2.71 12.65 -5.84
N LEU A 145 3.56 11.72 -6.29
CA LEU A 145 3.33 10.81 -7.42
C LEU A 145 2.87 9.42 -6.96
N GLU A 146 2.28 9.31 -5.77
CA GLU A 146 1.86 8.04 -5.18
C GLU A 146 0.86 7.30 -6.06
N HIS A 147 -0.11 8.00 -6.66
CA HIS A 147 -1.09 7.35 -7.52
C HIS A 147 -0.44 6.76 -8.78
N SER A 148 0.46 7.51 -9.43
CA SER A 148 1.21 7.01 -10.59
C SER A 148 2.17 5.87 -10.22
N TRP A 149 2.79 5.99 -9.05
CA TRP A 149 3.65 4.95 -8.49
C TRP A 149 2.86 3.68 -8.23
N GLU A 150 1.76 3.75 -7.49
CA GLU A 150 0.87 2.64 -7.17
C GLU A 150 0.17 2.06 -8.40
N SER A 151 -0.08 2.85 -9.45
CA SER A 151 -0.61 2.29 -10.69
C SER A 151 0.40 1.37 -11.38
N ARG A 152 1.70 1.70 -11.33
CA ARG A 152 2.75 1.00 -12.09
C ARG A 152 3.52 -0.03 -11.29
N TYR A 153 3.80 0.33 -10.06
CA TYR A 153 4.33 -0.50 -9.01
C TYR A 153 3.23 -0.59 -7.96
N PRO A 154 2.10 -1.25 -8.26
CA PRO A 154 1.05 -1.49 -7.28
C PRO A 154 1.71 -2.07 -6.06
N VAL A 155 1.83 -1.19 -5.07
CA VAL A 155 1.92 -1.58 -3.70
C VAL A 155 0.62 -2.34 -3.53
N ALA A 156 0.73 -3.66 -3.47
CA ALA A 156 -0.36 -4.50 -3.04
C ALA A 156 -1.09 -3.77 -1.92
N ALA A 157 -2.35 -3.44 -2.19
CA ALA A 157 -3.19 -2.51 -1.46
C ALA A 157 -2.80 -2.36 0.01
N ALA A 158 -2.64 -1.11 0.48
CA ALA A 158 -2.68 -0.68 1.87
C ALA A 158 -2.70 -1.83 2.87
N GLY A 159 -1.53 -2.44 3.01
CA GLY A 159 -1.43 -3.76 3.57
C GLY A 159 -0.08 -4.36 3.21
N PRO A 160 0.34 -5.38 3.93
CA PRO A 160 1.73 -5.76 4.03
C PRO A 160 2.07 -7.00 3.23
N PHE A 161 1.07 -7.67 2.67
CA PHE A 161 1.24 -8.88 1.90
C PHE A 161 1.28 -8.52 0.42
N ARG A 162 2.46 -8.64 -0.19
CA ARG A 162 2.70 -8.38 -1.62
C ARG A 162 2.46 -9.65 -2.45
N PRO A 163 1.65 -9.63 -3.53
CA PRO A 163 1.64 -10.68 -4.54
C PRO A 163 3.00 -10.76 -5.23
N LEU A 164 3.57 -11.96 -5.27
CA LEU A 164 4.84 -12.22 -5.95
C LEU A 164 4.65 -12.18 -7.45
N THR A 165 5.12 -11.12 -8.11
CA THR A 165 4.93 -10.95 -9.56
C THR A 165 6.10 -11.43 -10.41
N CYS A 166 7.27 -11.80 -9.86
CA CYS A 166 8.42 -12.11 -10.74
C CYS A 166 9.57 -12.99 -10.20
N SER A 167 9.50 -13.61 -9.02
CA SER A 167 10.52 -14.62 -8.67
C SER A 167 10.03 -15.65 -7.68
N ASP A 168 10.60 -16.85 -7.77
CA ASP A 168 10.39 -17.96 -6.85
C ASP A 168 11.15 -17.79 -5.52
N ARG A 169 11.88 -16.68 -5.31
CA ARG A 169 12.72 -16.43 -4.13
C ARG A 169 12.32 -15.15 -3.40
N LEU A 170 12.37 -15.20 -2.07
CA LEU A 170 12.08 -14.06 -1.20
C LEU A 170 13.30 -13.72 -0.34
N PHE A 171 13.85 -12.51 -0.45
CA PHE A 171 14.95 -12.02 0.40
C PHE A 171 14.65 -10.58 0.88
N SER A 172 14.63 -10.34 2.20
CA SER A 172 14.73 -9.02 2.82
C SER A 172 14.78 -9.12 4.37
N ASP A 173 15.17 -8.03 5.05
CA ASP A 173 15.25 -7.91 6.51
C ASP A 173 13.89 -8.11 7.20
N VAL A 174 12.78 -7.71 6.55
CA VAL A 174 11.41 -8.06 6.92
C VAL A 174 10.53 -8.11 5.67
N VAL A 175 9.91 -9.27 5.39
CA VAL A 175 8.96 -9.47 4.29
C VAL A 175 7.68 -10.08 4.84
N CYS A 176 6.54 -9.48 4.47
CA CYS A 176 5.24 -10.16 4.48
C CYS A 176 4.79 -10.23 3.01
N ALA A 177 4.40 -11.42 2.53
CA ALA A 177 4.07 -11.60 1.12
C ALA A 177 2.89 -12.55 0.95
N ALA A 178 1.93 -12.17 0.10
CA ALA A 178 0.91 -13.08 -0.38
C ALA A 178 1.54 -13.94 -1.48
N ALA A 179 1.54 -15.25 -1.28
CA ALA A 179 2.12 -16.23 -2.16
C ALA A 179 1.10 -16.82 -3.16
N SER A 180 -0.15 -16.31 -3.16
CA SER A 180 -1.21 -16.71 -4.08
C SER A 180 -2.28 -15.62 -4.25
N PRO A 181 -3.21 -15.77 -5.21
CA PRO A 181 -4.50 -15.07 -5.18
C PRO A 181 -5.30 -15.40 -3.92
N PHE A 182 -6.38 -14.64 -3.70
CA PHE A 182 -7.38 -14.95 -2.68
C PHE A 182 -8.37 -15.99 -3.19
N TYR A 183 -8.56 -17.04 -2.41
CA TYR A 183 -9.50 -18.12 -2.67
C TYR A 183 -10.66 -18.05 -1.70
N SER A 184 -11.87 -18.23 -2.22
CA SER A 184 -13.12 -18.25 -1.43
C SER A 184 -13.86 -19.58 -1.53
N SER A 185 -13.36 -20.54 -2.33
CA SER A 185 -13.96 -21.87 -2.53
C SER A 185 -12.91 -22.89 -2.96
N GLY A 186 -13.21 -24.17 -2.77
CA GLY A 186 -12.35 -25.29 -3.16
C GLY A 186 -11.19 -25.61 -2.21
N LEU A 187 -10.36 -26.57 -2.64
CA LEU A 187 -9.19 -27.06 -1.92
C LEU A 187 -7.92 -26.64 -2.65
N HIS A 188 -7.07 -25.88 -1.96
CA HIS A 188 -5.83 -25.32 -2.51
C HIS A 188 -4.63 -25.73 -1.67
N PHE A 189 -3.43 -25.73 -2.26
CA PHE A 189 -2.21 -25.88 -1.49
C PHE A 189 -1.03 -25.13 -2.08
N ILE A 190 -0.07 -24.83 -1.22
CA ILE A 190 1.22 -24.29 -1.61
C ILE A 190 2.35 -24.99 -0.86
N THR A 191 3.51 -25.11 -1.50
CA THR A 191 4.69 -25.71 -0.88
C THR A 191 5.82 -24.69 -0.79
N PHE A 192 6.28 -24.43 0.43
CA PHE A 192 7.43 -23.57 0.72
C PHE A 192 8.65 -24.43 1.05
N ALA A 193 9.73 -24.25 0.30
CA ALA A 193 11.05 -24.75 0.65
C ALA A 193 11.82 -23.65 1.37
N VAL A 194 12.33 -23.93 2.56
CA VAL A 194 13.05 -22.96 3.38
C VAL A 194 14.52 -23.00 3.00
N THR A 195 15.05 -21.90 2.44
CA THR A 195 16.45 -21.79 2.05
C THR A 195 17.31 -21.26 3.20
N ARG A 196 16.81 -20.23 3.91
CA ARG A 196 17.44 -19.63 5.10
C ARG A 196 16.38 -19.37 6.15
N CYS A 197 16.66 -19.68 7.43
CA CYS A 197 15.65 -19.72 8.47
C CYS A 197 16.16 -19.12 9.79
N GLU A 198 16.02 -17.81 9.97
CA GLU A 198 16.19 -17.19 11.29
C GLU A 198 14.82 -17.05 11.98
N THR A 199 13.95 -16.23 11.40
CA THR A 199 12.58 -16.01 11.87
C THR A 199 11.66 -16.03 10.66
N LEU A 200 10.77 -17.02 10.62
CA LEU A 200 9.96 -17.29 9.44
C LEU A 200 8.62 -17.88 9.84
N ALA A 201 7.56 -17.43 9.18
CA ALA A 201 6.24 -18.04 9.29
C ALA A 201 5.60 -18.24 7.92
N VAL A 202 4.80 -19.29 7.76
CA VAL A 202 4.00 -19.54 6.56
C VAL A 202 2.57 -19.90 6.94
N GLY A 203 1.61 -19.56 6.09
CA GLY A 203 0.20 -19.83 6.39
C GLY A 203 -0.75 -19.11 5.44
N VAL A 204 -1.78 -18.49 5.99
CA VAL A 204 -2.81 -17.76 5.23
C VAL A 204 -3.12 -16.39 5.83
N VAL A 205 -3.57 -15.49 4.95
CA VAL A 205 -4.06 -14.16 5.28
C VAL A 205 -5.45 -13.93 4.69
N ALA A 206 -6.35 -13.34 5.46
CA ALA A 206 -7.69 -12.95 5.04
C ALA A 206 -7.66 -11.71 4.14
N GLU A 207 -8.60 -11.63 3.21
CA GLU A 207 -8.84 -10.43 2.41
C GLU A 207 -9.15 -9.23 3.32
N GLY A 208 -8.45 -8.11 3.10
CA GLY A 208 -8.61 -6.90 3.92
C GLY A 208 -7.86 -6.90 5.26
N ALA A 209 -7.04 -7.93 5.56
CA ALA A 209 -6.19 -7.95 6.75
C ALA A 209 -5.21 -6.77 6.78
N ARG A 210 -5.11 -6.10 7.93
CA ARG A 210 -4.22 -4.94 8.16
C ARG A 210 -3.07 -5.36 9.09
N LEU A 211 -1.81 -5.25 8.67
CA LEU A 211 -0.71 -5.26 9.66
C LEU A 211 -0.49 -3.84 10.16
N ASN A 212 -0.64 -3.64 11.46
CA ASN A 212 -0.24 -2.42 12.15
C ASN A 212 1.21 -2.58 12.62
N TRP A 213 2.17 -2.18 11.77
CA TRP A 213 3.61 -2.23 12.04
C TRP A 213 4.22 -3.60 12.46
N ILE A 214 5.48 -3.77 12.11
CA ILE A 214 6.20 -5.05 12.14
C ILE A 214 6.40 -5.59 13.57
N ASP A 215 6.51 -4.71 14.58
CA ASP A 215 6.68 -5.12 15.98
C ASP A 215 5.44 -5.82 16.57
N SER A 216 4.35 -5.87 15.80
CA SER A 216 3.06 -6.41 16.20
C SER A 216 2.53 -7.49 15.24
N ILE A 217 3.37 -8.19 14.45
CA ILE A 217 2.91 -9.30 13.58
C ILE A 217 2.12 -10.34 14.39
N GLY A 218 2.52 -10.60 15.63
CA GLY A 218 1.79 -11.46 16.55
C GLY A 218 0.44 -10.92 17.03
N ARG A 219 0.05 -9.68 16.69
CA ARG A 219 -1.23 -9.04 17.07
C ARG A 219 -2.10 -8.68 15.87
N CYS A 220 -1.65 -8.99 14.66
CA CYS A 220 -2.36 -8.58 13.47
C CYS A 220 -3.56 -9.49 13.22
N GLU A 221 -4.67 -8.88 12.85
CA GLU A 221 -5.93 -9.58 12.62
C GLU A 221 -5.96 -10.19 11.21
N GLY A 222 -6.74 -11.26 11.05
CA GLY A 222 -6.95 -11.88 9.75
C GLY A 222 -5.83 -12.81 9.30
N LEU A 223 -5.10 -13.43 10.24
CA LEU A 223 -3.95 -14.28 9.92
C LEU A 223 -4.03 -15.62 10.64
N ALA A 224 -3.48 -16.65 9.99
CA ALA A 224 -3.11 -17.92 10.62
C ALA A 224 -1.75 -18.36 10.09
N LEU A 225 -0.74 -18.43 10.96
CA LEU A 225 0.66 -18.61 10.61
C LEU A 225 1.30 -19.70 11.47
N TYR A 226 2.12 -20.53 10.84
CA TYR A 226 2.99 -21.51 11.49
C TYR A 226 4.44 -21.02 11.44
N TRP A 227 5.02 -20.79 12.62
CA TRP A 227 6.35 -20.24 12.83
C TRP A 227 7.41 -21.33 12.89
N ASN A 228 8.63 -21.00 12.47
CA ASN A 228 9.78 -21.90 12.48
C ASN A 228 10.14 -22.45 13.87
N ASP A 229 9.80 -21.72 14.94
CA ASP A 229 9.96 -22.20 16.33
C ASP A 229 8.88 -23.19 16.79
N GLY A 230 7.97 -23.59 15.90
CA GLY A 230 6.92 -24.57 16.14
C GLY A 230 5.65 -24.00 16.77
N ARG A 231 5.53 -22.67 16.85
CA ARG A 231 4.28 -22.01 17.25
C ARG A 231 3.32 -21.86 16.08
N VAL A 232 2.05 -22.01 16.34
CA VAL A 232 0.96 -21.64 15.44
C VAL A 232 0.25 -20.45 16.07
N ALA A 233 0.15 -19.35 15.34
CA ALA A 233 -0.53 -18.15 15.80
C ALA A 233 -1.66 -17.81 14.83
N HIS A 234 -2.85 -17.52 15.36
CA HIS A 234 -3.97 -17.03 14.56
C HIS A 234 -4.75 -15.96 15.30
N ASN A 235 -5.37 -15.04 14.55
CA ASN A 235 -6.08 -13.90 15.14
C ASN A 235 -7.28 -13.50 14.29
N PHE A 236 -8.38 -14.24 14.45
CA PHE A 236 -9.66 -13.94 13.79
C PHE A 236 -10.76 -13.50 14.75
N ARG A 237 -10.65 -13.87 16.03
CA ARG A 237 -11.61 -13.55 17.10
C ARG A 237 -10.89 -13.18 18.41
N GLY A 238 -9.61 -12.83 18.30
CA GLY A 238 -8.67 -12.76 19.41
C GLY A 238 -7.40 -13.55 19.11
N LEU A 239 -6.29 -13.07 19.66
CA LEU A 239 -4.98 -13.67 19.46
C LEU A 239 -4.92 -15.03 20.17
N CYS A 240 -4.75 -16.08 19.39
CA CYS A 240 -4.43 -17.42 19.88
C CYS A 240 -3.00 -17.77 19.46
N THR A 241 -2.23 -18.37 20.37
CA THR A 241 -0.90 -18.91 20.06
C THR A 241 -0.74 -20.25 20.75
N GLU A 242 -0.53 -21.28 19.96
CA GLU A 242 -0.38 -22.66 20.42
C GLU A 242 0.98 -23.20 20.00
N LYS A 243 1.60 -24.04 20.83
CA LYS A 243 2.80 -24.78 20.42
C LYS A 243 2.37 -26.10 19.82
N SER A 244 2.60 -26.26 18.52
CA SER A 244 2.37 -27.52 17.81
C SER A 244 3.38 -28.61 18.23
N GLY A 245 4.56 -28.20 18.72
CA GLY A 245 5.62 -29.11 19.19
C GLY A 245 6.61 -29.55 18.11
N CYS A 246 6.33 -29.25 16.85
CA CYS A 246 7.26 -29.49 15.74
C CYS A 246 7.84 -28.14 15.27
N ALA A 247 9.14 -27.92 15.44
CA ALA A 247 9.85 -26.78 14.86
C ALA A 247 10.49 -27.17 13.52
N PHE A 248 10.85 -26.19 12.70
CA PHE A 248 11.53 -26.41 11.43
C PHE A 248 12.66 -25.40 11.20
N THR A 249 13.64 -25.78 10.37
CA THR A 249 14.86 -24.99 10.13
C THR A 249 15.14 -24.87 8.62
N ALA A 250 16.31 -24.36 8.24
CA ALA A 250 16.73 -24.33 6.84
C ALA A 250 16.66 -25.75 6.21
N HIS A 251 16.35 -25.79 4.92
CA HIS A 251 16.08 -26.99 4.12
C HIS A 251 14.77 -27.72 4.45
N ALA A 252 13.95 -27.21 5.37
CA ALA A 252 12.61 -27.74 5.58
C ALA A 252 11.70 -27.49 4.39
N VAL A 253 10.77 -28.42 4.15
CA VAL A 253 9.67 -28.26 3.19
C VAL A 253 8.37 -28.24 3.97
N VAL A 254 7.68 -27.10 3.92
CA VAL A 254 6.41 -26.86 4.60
C VAL A 254 5.32 -26.78 3.54
N LYS A 255 4.33 -27.67 3.62
CA LYS A 255 3.16 -27.63 2.75
C LYS A 255 1.95 -27.14 3.53
N VAL A 256 1.33 -26.08 3.00
CA VAL A 256 0.14 -25.44 3.57
C VAL A 256 -1.04 -25.80 2.68
N TYR A 257 -2.12 -26.29 3.28
CA TYR A 257 -3.37 -26.53 2.58
C TYR A 257 -4.45 -25.61 3.13
N LEU A 258 -5.25 -25.08 2.22
CA LEU A 258 -6.44 -24.28 2.49
C LEU A 258 -7.65 -25.04 1.95
N ASP A 259 -8.57 -25.38 2.83
CA ASP A 259 -9.86 -25.96 2.48
C ASP A 259 -10.94 -24.92 2.76
N CYS A 260 -11.42 -24.28 1.70
CA CYS A 260 -12.44 -23.23 1.81
C CYS A 260 -13.84 -23.82 2.11
N GLU A 261 -14.08 -25.09 1.81
CA GLU A 261 -15.36 -25.75 2.08
C GLU A 261 -15.47 -26.09 3.57
N GLU A 262 -14.41 -26.69 4.13
CA GLU A 262 -14.32 -27.02 5.56
C GLU A 262 -13.88 -25.83 6.43
N ASN A 263 -13.52 -24.70 5.80
CA ASN A 263 -12.99 -23.50 6.44
C ASN A 263 -11.80 -23.82 7.36
N ILE A 264 -10.80 -24.54 6.85
CA ILE A 264 -9.60 -24.88 7.61
C ILE A 264 -8.32 -24.58 6.84
N VAL A 265 -7.28 -24.24 7.59
CA VAL A 265 -5.89 -24.28 7.12
C VAL A 265 -5.14 -25.36 7.88
N ARG A 266 -4.31 -26.14 7.17
CA ARG A 266 -3.46 -27.17 7.77
C ARG A 266 -2.03 -27.09 7.25
N TRP A 267 -1.08 -27.40 8.12
CA TRP A 267 0.35 -27.46 7.79
C TRP A 267 0.85 -28.89 7.88
N SER A 268 1.75 -29.26 6.97
CA SER A 268 2.47 -30.53 7.01
C SER A 268 3.95 -30.31 6.71
N LEU A 269 4.79 -31.07 7.39
CA LEU A 269 6.23 -31.15 7.11
C LEU A 269 6.53 -32.38 6.25
N ALA A 270 7.77 -32.45 5.73
CA ALA A 270 8.26 -33.61 5.00
C ALA A 270 7.99 -34.91 5.79
N GLY A 271 7.24 -35.85 5.19
CA GLY A 271 6.71 -37.05 5.86
C GLY A 271 5.18 -37.14 5.92
N GLY A 272 4.47 -36.07 5.53
CA GLY A 272 3.02 -36.11 5.27
C GLY A 272 2.10 -36.07 6.49
N GLN A 273 2.66 -36.06 7.71
CA GLN A 273 1.87 -35.86 8.93
C GLN A 273 1.45 -34.40 9.08
N SER A 274 0.18 -34.20 9.44
CA SER A 274 -0.37 -32.88 9.75
C SER A 274 0.19 -32.40 11.09
N VAL A 275 0.79 -31.21 11.07
CA VAL A 275 1.47 -30.60 12.21
C VAL A 275 0.51 -29.73 13.03
N ALA A 276 -0.40 -29.04 12.35
CA ALA A 276 -1.44 -28.25 12.97
C ALA A 276 -2.61 -28.03 12.01
N VAL A 277 -3.78 -27.74 12.57
CA VAL A 277 -5.00 -27.38 11.84
C VAL A 277 -5.66 -26.22 12.59
N VAL A 278 -6.04 -25.17 11.86
CA VAL A 278 -6.75 -24.00 12.39
C VAL A 278 -8.05 -23.80 11.63
N ARG A 279 -9.14 -23.55 12.36
CA ARG A 279 -10.43 -23.16 11.77
C ARG A 279 -10.42 -21.68 11.38
N LEU A 280 -10.89 -21.42 10.17
CA LEU A 280 -10.98 -20.10 9.57
C LEU A 280 -12.41 -19.56 9.66
N PRO A 281 -12.59 -18.23 9.68
CA PRO A 281 -13.90 -17.62 9.52
C PRO A 281 -14.58 -18.06 8.21
N PRO A 282 -15.89 -18.37 8.24
CA PRO A 282 -16.66 -18.63 7.02
C PRO A 282 -16.80 -17.35 6.18
N GLU A 283 -17.14 -17.52 4.90
CA GLU A 283 -17.45 -16.42 3.95
C GLU A 283 -16.29 -15.41 3.77
N THR A 284 -15.06 -15.82 4.09
CA THR A 284 -13.86 -14.98 3.97
C THR A 284 -12.92 -15.56 2.92
N SER A 285 -12.38 -14.71 2.05
CA SER A 285 -11.37 -15.12 1.08
C SER A 285 -9.99 -15.13 1.72
N PHE A 286 -9.16 -16.13 1.41
CA PHE A 286 -7.80 -16.27 1.96
C PHE A 286 -6.75 -16.44 0.86
N ALA A 287 -5.59 -15.81 1.05
CA ALA A 287 -4.40 -16.04 0.25
C ALA A 287 -3.34 -16.77 1.10
N PHE A 288 -2.53 -17.60 0.46
CA PHE A 288 -1.33 -18.13 1.11
C PHE A 288 -0.36 -16.99 1.40
N ALA A 289 0.37 -17.11 2.50
CA ALA A 289 1.23 -16.05 3.01
C ALA A 289 2.56 -16.57 3.55
N ALA A 290 3.60 -15.76 3.39
CA ALA A 290 4.90 -15.95 4.01
C ALA A 290 5.33 -14.67 4.77
N VAL A 291 5.91 -14.86 5.95
CA VAL A 291 6.52 -13.84 6.78
C VAL A 291 7.99 -14.23 6.97
N LEU A 292 8.91 -13.35 6.62
CA LEU A 292 10.36 -13.55 6.71
C LEU A 292 10.95 -12.39 7.48
N VAL A 293 11.80 -12.68 8.46
CA VAL A 293 12.48 -11.68 9.28
C VAL A 293 13.94 -12.11 9.44
N ARG A 294 14.85 -11.14 9.49
CA ARG A 294 16.31 -11.32 9.69
C ARG A 294 16.93 -12.32 8.70
N SER A 295 17.22 -11.88 7.47
CA SER A 295 17.94 -12.70 6.47
C SER A 295 17.36 -14.11 6.20
N SER A 296 16.03 -14.27 6.36
CA SER A 296 15.31 -15.51 6.05
C SER A 296 14.91 -15.55 4.58
N GLU A 297 14.87 -16.74 4.00
CA GLU A 297 14.60 -16.96 2.58
C GLU A 297 13.76 -18.23 2.37
N VAL A 298 12.72 -18.11 1.54
CA VAL A 298 11.91 -19.25 1.08
C VAL A 298 11.78 -19.27 -0.43
N GLN A 299 11.65 -20.48 -0.95
CA GLN A 299 11.33 -20.77 -2.34
C GLN A 299 9.95 -21.41 -2.45
N ILE A 300 9.11 -20.95 -3.38
CA ILE A 300 7.80 -21.57 -3.66
C ILE A 300 8.00 -22.67 -4.70
N LEU A 301 7.71 -23.92 -4.35
CA LEU A 301 7.98 -25.08 -5.22
C LEU A 301 6.80 -25.45 -6.13
N ARG A 302 5.56 -25.37 -5.63
CA ARG A 302 4.32 -25.60 -6.39
C ARG A 302 3.16 -24.85 -5.74
N SER A 303 2.39 -24.17 -6.57
CA SER A 303 1.05 -23.64 -6.28
C SER A 303 0.12 -24.19 -7.35
N GLU A 304 -0.87 -24.99 -6.97
CA GLU A 304 -2.00 -25.37 -7.83
C GLU A 304 -3.28 -25.02 -7.09
#